data_AF-A0A7Y1UU48-F1
#
_entry.id   AF-A0A7Y1UU48-F1
#
_cell.length_a   1.000
_cell.length_b   1.000
_cell.length_c   1.000
_cell.angle_alpha   90.00
_cell.angle_beta   90.00
_cell.angle_gamma   90.00
#
_symmetry.space_group_name_H-M   'P 1'
#
loop_
_entity.id
_entity.type
_entity.pdbx_description
1 polymer ?
#
loop_
_entity_poly.entity_id
_entity_poly.type
_entity_poly.pdbx_seq_one_letter_code
_entity_poly.pdbx_strand_id
1 'polypeptide(L)'
;MGTDVEPSDEGGVITAHHYKPTEIHQAAAAARKQKKRRYGIAARLLFLTLDLIYGNKSTLEKFRILEVVARVPYQAWEQVAFVAVTHTHEDPSFARRVHDRALLARTQQDNELFHLLIVEELLDSRTFNRSAIRGRFLPQLLAFAYYHLSWILYVARPQLSFGLNADFEDHAMHTYLAYVDDHPDLAEQTWVSQFKAEYGDYRTVADVLTSMALDEQHHRDESVALIEAARFGQ
;
A
#
# COMPACT_ATOMS: atom_id res chain seq x y z
N MET A 1 -24.85 -32.38 -17.13
CA MET A 1 -23.45 -32.82 -16.94
C MET A 1 -22.74 -31.61 -16.34
N GLY A 2 -22.89 -31.44 -15.02
CA GLY A 2 -22.27 -30.34 -14.29
C GLY A 2 -20.85 -30.75 -13.98
N THR A 3 -19.89 -29.91 -14.36
CA THR A 3 -18.50 -30.07 -13.92
C THR A 3 -18.40 -29.37 -12.57
N ASP A 4 -18.33 -30.19 -11.53
CA ASP A 4 -17.92 -29.78 -10.19
C ASP A 4 -16.53 -29.16 -10.29
N VAL A 5 -16.44 -27.89 -9.93
CA VAL A 5 -15.16 -27.24 -9.63
C VAL A 5 -14.92 -27.48 -8.15
N GLU A 6 -14.01 -28.40 -7.84
CA GLU A 6 -13.50 -28.53 -6.47
C GLU A 6 -12.80 -27.22 -6.08
N PRO A 7 -13.09 -26.65 -4.89
CA PRO A 7 -12.37 -25.50 -4.38
C PRO A 7 -10.95 -25.94 -4.01
N SER A 8 -9.95 -25.21 -4.50
CA SER A 8 -8.56 -25.38 -4.07
C SER A 8 -8.43 -25.09 -2.59
N ASP A 9 -7.80 -26.01 -1.87
CA ASP A 9 -7.80 -26.16 -0.41
C ASP A 9 -6.86 -25.21 0.36
N GLU A 10 -6.69 -23.96 -0.11
CA GLU A 10 -6.03 -22.89 0.65
C GLU A 10 -6.78 -21.57 0.43
N GLY A 11 -7.76 -21.29 1.31
CA GLY A 11 -8.73 -20.21 1.20
C GLY A 11 -8.22 -18.79 1.50
N GLY A 12 -7.00 -18.45 1.08
CA GLY A 12 -6.50 -17.07 1.13
C GLY A 12 -6.91 -16.30 -0.12
N VAL A 13 -7.53 -15.12 0.02
CA VAL A 13 -7.56 -14.16 -1.08
C VAL A 13 -6.14 -13.65 -1.23
N ILE A 14 -5.47 -14.05 -2.32
CA ILE A 14 -4.13 -13.55 -2.64
C ILE A 14 -4.22 -12.03 -2.81
N THR A 15 -3.47 -11.30 -2.00
CA THR A 15 -3.48 -9.83 -2.00
C THR A 15 -2.24 -9.23 -2.66
N ALA A 16 -1.12 -9.96 -2.71
CA ALA A 16 0.09 -9.51 -3.39
C ALA A 16 0.05 -9.77 -4.90
N HIS A 17 0.69 -8.88 -5.65
CA HIS A 17 1.01 -9.17 -7.04
C HIS A 17 2.14 -10.22 -7.06
N HIS A 18 1.77 -11.47 -7.35
CA HIS A 18 2.74 -12.57 -7.36
C HIS A 18 3.74 -12.41 -8.51
N TYR A 19 4.98 -12.06 -8.17
CA TYR A 19 6.11 -12.08 -9.09
C TYR A 19 6.88 -13.39 -8.96
N LYS A 20 7.26 -14.02 -10.09
CA LYS A 20 8.26 -15.09 -10.02
C LYS A 20 9.62 -14.50 -9.63
N PRO A 21 10.52 -15.28 -9.00
CA PRO A 21 11.84 -14.78 -8.59
C PRO A 21 12.70 -14.17 -9.71
N THR A 22 12.54 -14.61 -10.96
CA THR A 22 13.26 -13.98 -12.09
C THR A 22 12.61 -12.69 -12.58
N GLU A 23 11.30 -12.55 -12.40
CA GLU A 23 10.52 -11.38 -12.81
C GLU A 23 10.68 -10.24 -11.80
N ILE A 24 10.74 -10.55 -10.49
CA ILE A 24 10.88 -9.55 -9.42
C ILE A 24 12.13 -8.68 -9.60
N HIS A 25 13.29 -9.28 -9.90
CA HIS A 25 14.54 -8.55 -10.06
C HIS A 25 14.54 -7.68 -11.32
N GLN A 26 13.94 -8.16 -12.42
CA GLN A 26 13.83 -7.38 -13.65
C GLN A 26 12.88 -6.21 -13.48
N ALA A 27 11.71 -6.44 -12.87
CA ALA A 27 10.75 -5.40 -12.54
C ALA A 27 11.37 -4.37 -11.60
N ALA A 28 12.07 -4.80 -10.55
CA ALA A 28 12.73 -3.90 -9.61
C ALA A 28 13.88 -3.11 -10.26
N ALA A 29 14.62 -3.69 -11.20
CA ALA A 29 15.63 -2.98 -11.97
C ALA A 29 15.02 -1.91 -12.90
N ALA A 30 13.81 -2.14 -13.41
CA ALA A 30 13.06 -1.14 -14.16
C ALA A 30 12.51 -0.05 -13.23
N ALA A 31 11.93 -0.42 -12.08
CA ALA A 31 11.38 0.49 -11.07
C ALA A 31 12.43 1.48 -10.55
N ARG A 32 13.66 1.02 -10.25
CA ARG A 32 14.78 1.89 -9.84
C ARG A 32 15.14 3.00 -10.83
N LYS A 33 14.86 2.79 -12.12
CA LYS A 33 15.17 3.77 -13.19
C LYS A 33 14.05 4.81 -13.35
N GLN A 34 12.90 4.60 -12.72
CA GLN A 34 11.79 5.52 -12.84
C GLN A 34 12.11 6.83 -12.14
N LYS A 35 11.63 7.93 -12.72
CA LYS A 35 11.80 9.24 -12.13
C LYS A 35 10.70 9.46 -11.09
N LYS A 36 11.09 9.87 -9.88
CA LYS A 36 10.15 10.32 -8.84
C LYS A 36 9.13 11.31 -9.39
N ARG A 37 7.89 11.15 -8.95
CA ARG A 37 6.82 12.11 -9.25
C ARG A 37 7.13 13.47 -8.65
N ARG A 38 6.52 14.52 -9.22
CA ARG A 38 6.58 15.85 -8.63
C ARG A 38 5.52 15.97 -7.54
N TYR A 39 5.93 15.69 -6.29
CA TYR A 39 5.02 15.65 -5.16
C TYR A 39 4.28 16.97 -4.92
N GLY A 40 2.97 16.85 -4.68
CA GLY A 40 2.11 17.94 -4.25
C GLY A 40 2.45 18.45 -2.84
N ILE A 41 1.83 19.57 -2.46
CA ILE A 41 2.09 20.22 -1.16
C ILE A 41 1.72 19.30 0.01
N ALA A 42 0.57 18.62 -0.06
CA ALA A 42 0.10 17.73 1.00
C ALA A 42 1.08 16.55 1.23
N ALA A 43 1.52 15.88 0.17
CA ALA A 43 2.49 14.80 0.26
C ALA A 43 3.84 15.27 0.83
N ARG A 44 4.35 16.42 0.37
CA ARG A 44 5.60 17.01 0.89
C ARG A 44 5.51 17.34 2.37
N LEU A 45 4.38 17.86 2.85
CA LEU A 45 4.16 18.14 4.27
C LEU A 45 4.08 16.84 5.07
N LEU A 46 3.42 15.80 4.55
CA LEU A 46 3.36 14.49 5.19
C LEU A 46 4.75 13.88 5.37
N PHE A 47 5.55 13.81 4.29
CA PHE A 47 6.91 13.26 4.37
C PHE A 47 7.82 14.08 5.28
N LEU A 48 7.72 15.42 5.23
CA LEU A 48 8.44 16.28 6.16
C LEU A 48 8.09 15.98 7.62
N THR A 49 6.80 15.85 7.94
CA THR A 49 6.34 15.50 9.29
C THR A 49 6.88 14.13 9.71
N LEU A 50 6.84 13.13 8.83
CA LEU A 50 7.39 11.80 9.10
C LEU A 50 8.91 11.87 9.34
N ASP A 51 9.66 12.60 8.52
CA ASP A 51 11.10 12.78 8.66
C ASP A 51 11.47 13.50 9.96
N LEU A 52 10.67 14.48 10.39
CA LEU A 52 10.86 15.19 11.65
C LEU A 52 10.62 14.28 12.87
N ILE A 53 9.61 13.41 12.81
CA ILE A 53 9.22 12.55 13.93
C ILE A 53 10.08 11.27 13.99
N TYR A 54 10.41 10.67 12.85
CA TYR A 54 11.04 9.34 12.76
C TYR A 54 12.46 9.38 12.20
N GLY A 55 12.91 10.54 11.71
CA GLY A 55 14.21 10.71 11.09
C GLY A 55 14.15 10.52 9.57
N ASN A 56 15.18 11.05 8.89
CA ASN A 56 15.30 10.98 7.44
C ASN A 56 15.79 9.61 6.92
N LYS A 57 16.43 8.80 7.78
CA LYS A 57 16.93 7.48 7.40
C LYS A 57 15.78 6.48 7.28
N SER A 58 15.84 5.63 6.26
CA SER A 58 14.96 4.48 6.12
C SER A 58 15.30 3.43 7.18
N THR A 59 14.29 3.02 7.94
CA THR A 59 14.40 1.96 8.96
C THR A 59 13.14 1.11 8.92
N LEU A 60 13.22 -0.14 9.37
CA LEU A 60 12.04 -1.00 9.49
C LEU A 60 10.96 -0.38 10.41
N GLU A 61 11.36 0.34 11.46
CA GLU A 61 10.41 1.10 12.29
C GLU A 61 9.68 2.17 11.47
N LYS A 62 10.38 2.90 10.60
CA LYS A 62 9.78 3.93 9.76
C LYS A 62 8.85 3.32 8.72
N PHE A 63 9.23 2.21 8.09
CA PHE A 63 8.35 1.47 7.18
C PHE A 63 7.07 1.04 7.87
N ARG A 64 7.17 0.43 9.06
CA ARG A 64 6.00 0.08 9.86
C ARG A 64 5.03 1.24 10.04
N ILE A 65 5.54 2.46 10.26
CA ILE A 65 4.68 3.65 10.40
C ILE A 65 4.08 4.06 9.05
N LEU A 66 4.86 3.98 7.98
CA LEU A 66 4.35 4.21 6.62
C LEU A 66 3.20 3.25 6.31
N GLU A 67 3.33 1.95 6.58
CA GLU A 67 2.29 0.94 6.31
C GLU A 67 1.00 1.10 7.13
N VAL A 68 1.10 1.70 8.32
CA VAL A 68 -0.09 2.09 9.10
C VAL A 68 -0.84 3.22 8.40
N VAL A 69 -0.11 4.14 7.75
CA VAL A 69 -0.67 5.31 7.07
C VAL A 69 -1.08 4.99 5.62
N ALA A 70 -0.40 4.05 4.96
CA ALA A 70 -0.57 3.69 3.55
C ALA A 70 -1.97 3.13 3.23
N ARG A 71 -2.52 2.29 4.11
CA ARG A 71 -3.89 1.75 3.99
C ARG A 71 -5.02 2.80 4.04
N VAL A 72 -4.74 3.99 4.58
CA VAL A 72 -5.76 4.93 5.03
C VAL A 72 -6.55 5.61 3.90
N PRO A 73 -5.93 6.02 2.76
CA PRO A 73 -6.67 6.57 1.64
C PRO A 73 -7.67 5.56 1.06
N TYR A 74 -7.29 4.30 0.95
CA TYR A 74 -8.17 3.22 0.50
C TYR A 74 -9.38 3.03 1.42
N GLN A 75 -9.16 3.03 2.74
CA GLN A 75 -10.26 3.00 3.72
C GLN A 75 -11.22 4.18 3.55
N ALA A 76 -10.69 5.38 3.30
CA ALA A 76 -11.52 6.55 3.05
C ALA A 76 -12.35 6.40 1.76
N TRP A 77 -11.76 5.87 0.69
CA TRP A 77 -12.46 5.64 -0.58
C TRP A 77 -13.57 4.60 -0.45
N GLU A 78 -13.30 3.50 0.25
CA GLU A 78 -14.27 2.45 0.54
C GLU A 78 -15.46 3.00 1.36
N GLN A 79 -15.17 3.75 2.42
CA GLN A 79 -16.21 4.36 3.26
C GLN A 79 -17.11 5.30 2.45
N VAL A 80 -16.53 6.13 1.59
CA VAL A 80 -17.31 7.01 0.70
C VAL A 80 -18.14 6.20 -0.30
N ALA A 81 -17.60 5.08 -0.81
CA ALA A 81 -18.36 4.20 -1.69
C ALA A 81 -19.60 3.59 -1.00
N PHE A 82 -19.48 3.18 0.26
CA PHE A 82 -20.63 2.72 1.04
C PHE A 82 -21.68 3.82 1.23
N VAL A 83 -21.28 5.04 1.57
CA VAL A 83 -22.19 6.19 1.70
C VAL A 83 -22.84 6.53 0.36
N ALA A 84 -22.13 6.38 -0.76
CA ALA A 84 -22.70 6.64 -2.08
C ALA A 84 -23.76 5.59 -2.46
N VAL A 85 -23.52 4.30 -2.21
CA VAL A 85 -24.48 3.21 -2.53
C VAL A 85 -25.80 3.39 -1.78
N THR A 86 -25.78 3.83 -0.53
CA THR A 86 -27.01 4.02 0.25
C THR A 86 -27.95 5.09 -0.32
N HIS A 87 -27.43 6.02 -1.13
CA HIS A 87 -28.21 7.10 -1.74
C HIS A 87 -28.43 6.91 -3.25
N THR A 88 -27.89 5.85 -3.85
CA THR A 88 -27.89 5.64 -5.31
C THR A 88 -28.34 4.24 -5.72
N HIS A 89 -28.96 3.50 -4.79
CA HIS A 89 -29.43 2.13 -5.01
C HIS A 89 -30.50 1.99 -6.11
N GLU A 90 -31.10 3.09 -6.57
CA GLU A 90 -32.11 3.11 -7.64
C GLU A 90 -31.51 2.97 -9.05
N ASP A 91 -30.20 3.19 -9.24
CA ASP A 91 -29.47 2.93 -10.49
C ASP A 91 -28.51 1.74 -10.32
N PRO A 92 -28.89 0.54 -10.78
CA PRO A 92 -28.05 -0.65 -10.67
C PRO A 92 -26.69 -0.52 -11.37
N SER A 93 -26.60 0.27 -12.46
CA SER A 93 -25.34 0.44 -13.20
C SER A 93 -24.35 1.30 -12.41
N PHE A 94 -24.84 2.37 -11.76
CA PHE A 94 -24.04 3.22 -10.90
C PHE A 94 -23.64 2.48 -9.62
N ALA A 95 -24.59 1.79 -8.99
CA ALA A 95 -24.33 0.96 -7.81
C ALA A 95 -23.24 -0.08 -8.09
N ARG A 96 -23.25 -0.72 -9.27
CA ARG A 96 -22.19 -1.64 -9.69
C ARG A 96 -20.82 -0.96 -9.78
N ARG A 97 -20.73 0.20 -10.43
CA ARG A 97 -19.46 0.96 -10.55
C ARG A 97 -18.91 1.37 -9.18
N VAL A 98 -19.78 1.76 -8.25
CA VAL A 98 -19.36 2.13 -6.89
C VAL A 98 -18.91 0.91 -6.10
N HIS A 99 -19.63 -0.21 -6.21
CA HIS A 99 -19.22 -1.48 -5.61
C HIS A 99 -17.84 -1.94 -6.12
N ASP A 100 -17.61 -1.90 -7.43
CA ASP A 100 -16.34 -2.32 -8.00
C ASP A 100 -15.16 -1.44 -7.51
N ARG A 101 -15.40 -0.14 -7.31
CA ARG A 101 -14.42 0.76 -6.65
C ARG A 101 -14.19 0.44 -5.18
N ALA A 102 -15.24 0.08 -4.44
CA ALA A 102 -15.11 -0.32 -3.05
C ALA A 102 -14.31 -1.62 -2.92
N LEU A 103 -14.56 -2.59 -3.80
CA LEU A 103 -13.82 -3.85 -3.84
C LEU A 103 -12.34 -3.60 -4.14
N LEU A 104 -12.04 -2.77 -5.13
CA LEU A 104 -10.66 -2.40 -5.45
C LEU A 104 -9.95 -1.76 -4.25
N ALA A 105 -10.58 -0.77 -3.62
CA ALA A 105 -10.02 -0.13 -2.42
C ALA A 105 -9.82 -1.12 -1.26
N ARG A 106 -10.68 -2.13 -1.09
CA ARG A 106 -10.45 -3.22 -0.12
C ARG A 106 -9.23 -4.06 -0.49
N THR A 107 -9.10 -4.47 -1.74
CA THR A 107 -7.95 -5.26 -2.16
C THR A 107 -6.63 -4.52 -1.89
N GLN A 108 -6.56 -3.22 -2.20
CA GLN A 108 -5.34 -2.44 -1.94
C GLN A 108 -5.12 -2.21 -0.44
N GLN A 109 -6.15 -1.88 0.36
CA GLN A 109 -5.96 -1.71 1.80
C GLN A 109 -5.50 -3.02 2.49
N ASP A 110 -5.94 -4.17 1.98
CA ASP A 110 -5.53 -5.48 2.49
C ASP A 110 -4.08 -5.78 2.09
N ASN A 111 -3.65 -5.42 0.87
CA ASN A 111 -2.24 -5.50 0.47
C ASN A 111 -1.33 -4.69 1.43
N GLU A 112 -1.69 -3.44 1.71
CA GLU A 112 -1.01 -2.56 2.69
C GLU A 112 -1.06 -3.12 4.13
N LEU A 113 -2.13 -3.85 4.48
CA LEU A 113 -2.19 -4.58 5.75
C LEU A 113 -1.13 -5.67 5.82
N PHE A 114 -0.94 -6.45 4.75
CA PHE A 114 0.09 -7.49 4.72
C PHE A 114 1.50 -6.92 4.73
N HIS A 115 1.75 -5.78 4.09
CA HIS A 115 3.03 -5.07 4.20
C HIS A 115 3.36 -4.74 5.67
N LEU A 116 2.40 -4.17 6.41
CA LEU A 116 2.57 -3.93 7.85
C LEU A 116 2.87 -5.22 8.62
N LEU A 117 2.12 -6.29 8.36
CA LEU A 117 2.29 -7.55 9.07
C LEU A 117 3.68 -8.17 8.83
N ILE A 118 4.18 -8.10 7.60
CA ILE A 118 5.52 -8.55 7.23
C ILE A 118 6.60 -7.71 7.91
N VAL A 119 6.44 -6.38 7.94
CA VAL A 119 7.38 -5.51 8.64
C VAL A 119 7.35 -5.76 10.15
N GLU A 120 6.19 -6.03 10.74
CA GLU A 120 6.08 -6.42 12.15
C GLU A 120 6.80 -7.75 12.43
N GLU A 121 6.64 -8.77 11.56
CA GLU A 121 7.40 -10.03 11.67
C GLU A 121 8.92 -9.79 11.61
N LEU A 122 9.39 -8.94 10.71
CA LEU A 122 10.81 -8.56 10.59
C LEU A 122 11.33 -7.81 11.82
N LEU A 123 10.51 -6.98 12.45
CA LEU A 123 10.86 -6.25 13.67
C LEU A 123 10.91 -7.17 14.88
N ASP A 124 9.94 -8.08 14.99
CA ASP A 124 9.86 -9.05 16.09
C ASP A 124 11.03 -10.05 16.03
N SER A 125 11.46 -10.46 14.83
CA SER A 125 12.66 -11.30 14.66
C SER A 125 13.95 -10.60 15.14
N ARG A 126 13.94 -9.27 15.26
CA ARG A 126 15.07 -8.45 15.73
C ARG A 126 14.93 -8.00 17.18
N THR A 127 13.96 -8.55 17.92
CA THR A 127 13.66 -8.18 19.33
C THR A 127 13.45 -6.67 19.50
N PHE A 128 12.78 -6.04 18.54
CA PHE A 128 12.59 -4.58 18.53
C PHE A 128 11.63 -4.13 19.64
N ASN A 129 12.07 -3.16 20.46
CA ASN A 129 11.23 -2.59 21.53
C ASN A 129 10.49 -1.33 21.04
N ARG A 130 9.15 -1.41 21.01
CA ARG A 130 8.29 -0.35 20.49
C ARG A 130 8.02 0.72 21.55
N SER A 131 8.33 1.97 21.24
CA SER A 131 7.94 3.11 22.07
C SER A 131 6.41 3.24 22.13
N ALA A 132 5.84 3.41 23.33
CA ALA A 132 4.39 3.63 23.48
C ALA A 132 3.91 4.90 22.75
N ILE A 133 4.70 5.97 22.76
CA ILE A 133 4.34 7.24 22.12
C ILE A 133 4.67 7.19 20.63
N ARG A 134 5.95 6.99 20.27
CA ARG A 134 6.40 7.06 18.87
C ARG A 134 5.95 5.85 18.05
N GLY A 135 5.87 4.67 18.66
CA GLY A 135 5.51 3.43 17.97
C GLY A 135 4.02 3.09 17.99
N ARG A 136 3.21 3.66 18.88
CA ARG A 136 1.77 3.35 18.97
C ARG A 136 0.86 4.58 18.85
N PHE A 137 1.05 5.60 19.68
CA PHE A 137 0.14 6.74 19.70
C PHE A 137 0.27 7.64 18.46
N LEU A 138 1.50 8.07 18.12
CA LEU A 138 1.74 8.98 17.00
C LEU A 138 1.30 8.41 15.64
N PRO A 139 1.56 7.13 15.31
CA PRO A 139 1.07 6.54 14.06
C PRO A 139 -0.45 6.58 13.95
N GLN A 140 -1.18 6.34 15.05
CA GLN A 140 -2.64 6.41 15.05
C GLN A 140 -3.15 7.84 14.87
N LEU A 141 -2.49 8.82 15.49
CA LEU A 141 -2.82 10.23 15.29
C LEU A 141 -2.56 10.66 13.83
N LEU A 142 -1.45 10.22 13.24
CA LEU A 142 -1.11 10.47 11.83
C LEU A 142 -2.13 9.82 10.90
N ALA A 143 -2.46 8.54 11.12
CA ALA A 143 -3.48 7.82 10.36
C ALA A 143 -4.85 8.51 10.46
N PHE A 144 -5.26 8.95 11.66
CA PHE A 144 -6.49 9.71 11.85
C PHE A 144 -6.50 11.01 11.03
N ALA A 145 -5.44 11.81 11.12
CA ALA A 145 -5.35 13.07 10.37
C ALA A 145 -5.34 12.82 8.85
N TYR A 146 -4.61 11.81 8.41
CA TYR A 146 -4.50 11.43 7.01
C TYR A 146 -5.80 10.87 6.44
N TYR A 147 -6.58 10.14 7.25
CA TYR A 147 -7.92 9.66 6.89
C TYR A 147 -8.85 10.82 6.56
N HIS A 148 -8.93 11.80 7.47
CA HIS A 148 -9.81 12.95 7.27
C HIS A 148 -9.39 13.79 6.08
N LEU A 149 -8.08 13.99 5.88
CA LEU A 149 -7.57 14.66 4.68
C LEU A 149 -7.96 13.90 3.41
N SER A 150 -7.71 12.59 3.36
CA SER A 150 -8.00 11.74 2.20
C SER A 150 -9.49 11.70 1.89
N TRP A 151 -10.33 11.60 2.92
CA TRP A 151 -11.79 11.62 2.82
C TRP A 151 -12.31 12.97 2.29
N ILE A 152 -11.87 14.10 2.87
CA ILE A 152 -12.27 15.43 2.44
C ILE A 152 -11.87 15.67 0.98
N LEU A 153 -10.63 15.32 0.62
CA LEU A 153 -10.16 15.43 -0.76
C LEU A 153 -10.97 14.54 -1.69
N TYR A 154 -11.28 13.31 -1.28
CA TYR A 154 -11.99 12.36 -2.12
C TYR A 154 -13.42 12.82 -2.41
N VAL A 155 -14.14 13.29 -1.38
CA VAL A 155 -15.51 13.81 -1.55
C VAL A 155 -15.53 15.13 -2.34
N ALA A 156 -14.58 16.03 -2.09
CA ALA A 156 -14.57 17.33 -2.75
C ALA A 156 -14.05 17.28 -4.20
N ARG A 157 -12.92 16.60 -4.42
CA ARG A 157 -12.22 16.45 -5.71
C ARG A 157 -11.41 15.15 -5.73
N PRO A 158 -12.00 14.01 -6.13
CA PRO A 158 -11.35 12.70 -6.12
C PRO A 158 -9.92 12.67 -6.68
N GLN A 159 -9.67 13.46 -7.74
CA GLN A 159 -8.37 13.58 -8.40
C GLN A 159 -7.26 14.06 -7.46
N LEU A 160 -7.58 14.88 -6.45
CA LEU A 160 -6.61 15.33 -5.45
C LEU A 160 -6.29 14.21 -4.45
N SER A 161 -7.27 13.38 -4.10
CA SER A 161 -7.08 12.24 -3.21
C SER A 161 -6.25 11.15 -3.89
N PHE A 162 -6.57 10.80 -5.14
CA PHE A 162 -5.76 9.90 -5.96
C PHE A 162 -4.35 10.45 -6.22
N GLY A 163 -4.22 11.76 -6.45
CA GLY A 163 -2.92 12.40 -6.63
C GLY A 163 -2.05 12.35 -5.37
N LEU A 164 -2.66 12.55 -4.20
CA LEU A 164 -1.98 12.42 -2.91
C LEU A 164 -1.54 10.96 -2.68
N ASN A 165 -2.42 10.00 -2.97
CA ASN A 165 -2.07 8.59 -2.87
C ASN A 165 -0.91 8.22 -3.80
N ALA A 166 -1.01 8.56 -5.09
CA ALA A 166 0.07 8.30 -6.05
C ALA A 166 1.43 8.92 -5.65
N ASP A 167 1.42 10.07 -4.98
CA ASP A 167 2.65 10.66 -4.47
C ASP A 167 3.19 9.91 -3.24
N PHE A 168 2.31 9.37 -2.39
CA PHE A 168 2.64 8.47 -1.27
C PHE A 168 3.29 7.17 -1.77
N GLU A 169 2.62 6.45 -2.67
CA GLU A 169 3.11 5.15 -3.16
C GLU A 169 4.41 5.29 -3.96
N ASP A 170 4.56 6.38 -4.74
CA ASP A 170 5.83 6.65 -5.41
C ASP A 170 6.96 6.89 -4.41
N HIS A 171 6.69 7.53 -3.28
CA HIS A 171 7.67 7.70 -2.23
C HIS A 171 8.01 6.36 -1.56
N ALA A 172 7.00 5.54 -1.24
CA ALA A 172 7.16 4.22 -0.63
C ALA A 172 8.01 3.30 -1.52
N MET A 173 7.66 3.14 -2.80
CA MET A 173 8.41 2.35 -3.79
C MET A 173 9.90 2.70 -3.79
N HIS A 174 10.23 3.98 -3.95
CA HIS A 174 11.64 4.41 -4.01
C HIS A 174 12.35 4.21 -2.67
N THR A 175 11.64 4.35 -1.55
CA THR A 175 12.22 4.21 -0.21
C THR A 175 12.52 2.74 0.10
N TYR A 176 11.65 1.81 -0.27
CA TYR A 176 11.91 0.38 -0.17
C TYR A 176 13.08 -0.07 -1.04
N LEU A 177 13.09 0.32 -2.33
CA LEU A 177 14.17 -0.06 -3.23
C LEU A 177 15.53 0.48 -2.75
N ALA A 178 15.58 1.74 -2.31
CA ALA A 178 16.78 2.32 -1.75
C ALA A 178 17.22 1.60 -0.46
N TYR A 179 16.29 1.21 0.40
CA TYR A 179 16.60 0.47 1.61
C TYR A 179 17.22 -0.90 1.32
N VAL A 180 16.69 -1.64 0.33
CA VAL A 180 17.27 -2.91 -0.12
C VAL A 180 18.67 -2.70 -0.71
N ASP A 181 18.87 -1.64 -1.50
CA ASP A 181 20.18 -1.32 -2.09
C ASP A 181 21.22 -0.94 -1.02
N ASP A 182 20.80 -0.26 0.04
CA ASP A 182 21.66 0.14 1.16
C ASP A 182 22.00 -1.02 2.12
N HIS A 183 21.30 -2.17 2.02
CA HIS A 183 21.45 -3.33 2.90
C HIS A 183 21.60 -4.64 2.11
N PRO A 184 22.75 -4.87 1.44
CA PRO A 184 22.98 -6.07 0.64
C PRO A 184 22.96 -7.37 1.45
N ASP A 185 23.16 -7.30 2.78
CA ASP A 185 23.03 -8.43 3.71
C ASP A 185 21.62 -9.05 3.72
N LEU A 186 20.58 -8.28 3.36
CA LEU A 186 19.21 -8.78 3.29
C LEU A 186 19.00 -9.84 2.20
N ALA A 187 19.88 -9.88 1.19
CA ALA A 187 19.86 -10.90 0.14
C ALA A 187 20.38 -12.27 0.63
N GLU A 188 21.12 -12.29 1.74
CA GLU A 188 21.60 -13.51 2.38
C GLU A 188 20.69 -13.96 3.53
N GLN A 189 19.86 -13.04 4.05
CA GLN A 189 18.92 -13.32 5.12
C GLN A 189 17.70 -14.11 4.59
N THR A 190 17.62 -15.39 4.95
CA THR A 190 16.45 -16.23 4.64
C THR A 190 15.18 -15.65 5.24
N TRP A 191 14.09 -15.72 4.49
CA TRP A 191 12.76 -15.28 4.90
C TRP A 191 11.78 -16.46 4.94
N VAL A 192 10.95 -16.51 5.98
CA VAL A 192 9.79 -17.40 6.09
C VAL A 192 8.71 -16.62 6.85
N SER A 193 7.61 -16.29 6.18
CA SER A 193 6.49 -15.56 6.78
C SER A 193 5.38 -16.51 7.23
N GLN A 194 4.65 -16.14 8.29
CA GLN A 194 3.37 -16.79 8.63
C GLN A 194 2.29 -16.46 7.59
N PHE A 195 2.46 -15.37 6.84
CA PHE A 195 1.52 -14.86 5.83
C PHE A 195 1.89 -15.24 4.39
N LYS A 196 2.71 -16.28 4.22
CA LYS A 196 3.20 -16.69 2.89
C LYS A 196 2.08 -17.14 1.94
N ALA A 197 0.94 -17.61 2.47
CA ALA A 197 -0.19 -18.06 1.64
C ALA A 197 -0.97 -16.87 1.07
N GLU A 198 -1.05 -15.77 1.81
CA GLU A 198 -1.81 -14.58 1.46
C GLU A 198 -0.98 -13.57 0.66
N TYR A 199 0.29 -13.40 1.03
CA TYR A 199 1.20 -12.41 0.43
C TYR A 199 2.24 -13.00 -0.53
N GLY A 200 2.57 -14.28 -0.38
CA GLY A 200 3.53 -14.97 -1.26
C GLY A 200 4.78 -15.48 -0.55
N ASP A 201 5.38 -16.50 -1.15
CA ASP A 201 6.53 -17.23 -0.63
C ASP A 201 7.83 -16.71 -1.25
N TYR A 202 8.58 -15.91 -0.46
CA TYR A 202 9.85 -15.31 -0.84
C TYR A 202 11.01 -15.95 -0.09
N ARG A 203 12.14 -16.14 -0.77
CA ARG A 203 13.30 -16.83 -0.20
C ARG A 203 14.11 -15.96 0.77
N THR A 204 14.20 -14.66 0.50
CA THR A 204 15.08 -13.74 1.23
C THR A 204 14.32 -12.50 1.68
N VAL A 205 14.87 -11.81 2.69
CA VAL A 205 14.30 -10.54 3.16
C VAL A 205 14.39 -9.48 2.06
N ALA A 206 15.46 -9.48 1.26
CA ALA A 206 15.55 -8.60 0.10
C ALA A 206 14.42 -8.85 -0.91
N ASP A 207 14.06 -10.10 -1.16
CA ASP A 207 13.01 -10.45 -2.13
C ASP A 207 11.63 -9.97 -1.67
N VAL A 208 11.25 -10.22 -0.41
CA VAL A 208 9.93 -9.79 0.09
C VAL A 208 9.82 -8.26 0.11
N LEU A 209 10.85 -7.54 0.55
CA LEU A 209 10.85 -6.06 0.54
C LEU A 209 10.87 -5.50 -0.88
N THR A 210 11.53 -6.19 -1.81
CA THR A 210 11.49 -5.82 -3.24
C THR A 210 10.08 -6.03 -3.81
N SER A 211 9.38 -7.10 -3.40
CA SER A 211 8.00 -7.33 -3.84
C SER A 211 7.07 -6.24 -3.32
N MET A 212 7.20 -5.89 -2.04
CA MET A 212 6.45 -4.79 -1.44
C MET A 212 6.66 -3.50 -2.25
N ALA A 213 7.90 -3.17 -2.58
CA ALA A 213 8.18 -2.01 -3.44
C ALA A 213 7.48 -2.05 -4.81
N LEU A 214 7.31 -3.24 -5.39
CA LEU A 214 6.61 -3.40 -6.67
C LEU A 214 5.08 -3.32 -6.53
N ASP A 215 4.53 -3.74 -5.39
CA ASP A 215 3.14 -3.48 -5.05
C ASP A 215 2.90 -1.96 -4.95
N GLU A 216 3.80 -1.20 -4.30
CA GLU A 216 3.72 0.26 -4.25
C GLU A 216 3.73 0.90 -5.64
N GLN A 217 4.52 0.34 -6.55
CA GLN A 217 4.50 0.79 -7.94
C GLN A 217 3.12 0.57 -8.57
N HIS A 218 2.50 -0.57 -8.32
CA HIS A 218 1.16 -0.88 -8.83
C HIS A 218 0.11 0.07 -8.23
N HIS A 219 0.11 0.25 -6.92
CA HIS A 219 -0.76 1.19 -6.20
C HIS A 219 -0.66 2.61 -6.76
N ARG A 220 0.57 3.06 -7.03
CA ARG A 220 0.83 4.35 -7.67
C ARG A 220 0.19 4.41 -9.06
N ASP A 221 0.46 3.41 -9.90
CA ASP A 221 0.02 3.40 -11.30
C ASP A 221 -1.50 3.33 -11.41
N GLU A 222 -2.15 2.57 -10.52
CA GLU A 222 -3.60 2.54 -10.38
C GLU A 222 -4.17 3.90 -9.95
N SER A 223 -3.56 4.53 -8.94
CA SER A 223 -3.95 5.87 -8.49
C SER A 223 -3.82 6.90 -9.63
N VAL A 224 -2.79 6.79 -10.48
CA VAL A 224 -2.63 7.64 -11.67
C VAL A 224 -3.72 7.39 -12.70
N ALA A 225 -4.03 6.13 -12.99
CA ALA A 225 -5.10 5.77 -13.92
C ALA A 225 -6.46 6.31 -13.46
N LEU A 226 -6.73 6.30 -12.15
CA LEU A 226 -7.95 6.86 -11.56
C LEU A 226 -8.04 8.39 -11.71
N ILE A 227 -6.92 9.12 -11.66
CA ILE A 227 -6.88 10.56 -11.98
C ILE A 227 -7.32 10.81 -13.43
N GLU A 228 -6.83 10.00 -14.36
CA GLU A 228 -7.15 10.13 -15.79
C GLU A 228 -8.62 9.77 -16.06
N ALA A 229 -9.10 8.65 -15.52
CA ALA A 229 -10.51 8.27 -15.65
C ALA A 229 -11.45 9.35 -15.08
N ALA A 230 -11.07 9.96 -13.95
CA ALA A 230 -11.84 11.05 -13.35
C ALA A 230 -11.79 12.38 -14.13
N ARG A 231 -10.91 12.53 -15.13
CA ARG A 231 -10.93 13.66 -16.07
C ARG A 231 -11.90 13.47 -17.24
N PHE A 232 -12.13 12.22 -17.64
CA PHE A 232 -12.93 11.88 -18.81
C PHE A 232 -14.32 11.31 -18.48
N GLY A 233 -14.61 11.03 -17.20
CA GLY A 233 -15.87 10.44 -16.73
C GLY A 233 -16.95 11.43 -16.30
N GLN A 234 -17.17 12.52 -17.05
CA GLN A 234 -18.39 13.36 -16.93
C GLN A 234 -19.45 12.91 -17.93
#